data_AF-A0A0S8KPJ7-F1
#
_entry.id   AF-A0A0S8KPJ7-F1
#
_cell.length_a   1.000
_cell.length_b   1.000
_cell.length_c   1.000
_cell.angle_alpha   90.00
_cell.angle_beta   90.00
_cell.angle_gamma   90.00
#
_symmetry.space_group_name_H-M   'P 1'
#
loop_
_entity.id
_entity.type
_entity.pdbx_description
1 polymer ?
#
loop_
_entity_poly.entity_id
_entity_poly.type
_entity_poly.pdbx_seq_one_letter_code
_entity_poly.pdbx_strand_id
1 'polypeptide(L)'
;MKDKVTIAGALIFAILTSAFVSYARAQTVLIEAEGFENHGGWVVDQQFMDQMGSPFLLAHGLGRPVEDAATTMTLPTVGKYRVWVRTRDWVAPWKAPGAPGKFQLLVNGVPLATVFGTEGAAWHWQDGGTIRVAGSPITLALHDLTGFEGRCDAIVFSADDFTPPNDIEQIKAFRRKLIGLPGEPQDAGNFELVVVGGGMAGTCTAISAARLGLQVALIQNRPVLGGNNSSEVRVHLNGQINLPPYPALGDVVKELDTGLRGNAQPAGNYDDQKKLRVVRAEKNLRLFLNMHAFEVEKVGDRIGAVIARNIENGTELRFAAPLFADCTGDGNLGHLAGADYRMGREGRGQTGESLAPEKS
;
A
#
# COMPACT_ATOMS: atom_id res chain seq x y z
N MET A 1 21.36 -31.39 -79.39
CA MET A 1 20.00 -31.40 -79.95
C MET A 1 19.05 -31.37 -78.76
N LYS A 2 18.39 -30.23 -78.51
CA LYS A 2 16.91 -30.10 -78.59
C LYS A 2 16.25 -31.20 -77.75
N ASP A 3 15.68 -30.89 -76.59
CA ASP A 3 14.41 -30.19 -76.55
C ASP A 3 14.18 -29.34 -75.30
N LYS A 4 13.58 -28.17 -75.54
CA LYS A 4 12.91 -27.33 -74.56
C LYS A 4 11.51 -27.90 -74.36
N VAL A 5 11.11 -28.17 -73.12
CA VAL A 5 9.69 -28.31 -72.76
C VAL A 5 9.35 -27.22 -71.78
N THR A 6 8.54 -26.29 -72.28
CA THR A 6 7.88 -25.21 -71.55
C THR A 6 6.69 -25.80 -70.79
N ILE A 7 6.66 -25.67 -69.47
CA ILE A 7 5.43 -25.87 -68.67
C ILE A 7 5.08 -24.54 -68.03
N ALA A 8 4.03 -23.93 -68.55
CA ALA A 8 3.38 -22.77 -67.99
C ALA A 8 2.19 -23.20 -67.11
N GLY A 9 2.12 -22.65 -65.90
CA GLY A 9 0.87 -22.19 -65.29
C GLY A 9 0.00 -23.20 -64.55
N ALA A 10 0.11 -23.20 -63.22
CA ALA A 10 -1.05 -23.12 -62.32
C ALA A 10 -0.58 -22.63 -60.93
N LEU A 11 -0.52 -21.31 -60.73
CA LEU A 11 -0.36 -20.74 -59.38
C LEU A 11 -1.73 -20.84 -58.70
N ILE A 12 -1.89 -21.80 -57.79
CA ILE A 12 -3.03 -21.84 -56.87
C ILE A 12 -2.81 -20.71 -55.85
N PHE A 13 -3.54 -19.61 -56.03
CA PHE A 13 -3.62 -18.56 -55.02
C PHE A 13 -4.49 -19.10 -53.88
N ALA A 14 -3.87 -19.71 -52.87
CA ALA A 14 -4.54 -20.03 -51.62
C ALA A 14 -4.85 -18.70 -50.93
N ILE A 15 -6.11 -18.27 -51.02
CA ILE A 15 -6.65 -17.18 -50.20
C ILE A 15 -6.65 -17.72 -48.77
N LEU A 16 -5.58 -17.46 -48.03
CA LEU A 16 -5.55 -17.53 -46.58
C LEU A 16 -6.52 -16.45 -46.08
N THR A 17 -7.77 -16.82 -45.90
CA THR A 17 -8.70 -16.08 -45.05
C THR A 17 -8.14 -16.12 -43.65
N SER A 18 -7.31 -15.13 -43.31
CA SER A 18 -7.01 -14.78 -41.93
C SER A 18 -8.33 -14.47 -41.25
N ALA A 19 -8.90 -15.46 -40.57
CA ALA A 19 -9.94 -15.23 -39.60
C ALA A 19 -9.33 -14.29 -38.55
N PHE A 20 -9.66 -13.00 -38.65
CA PHE A 20 -9.51 -12.07 -37.55
C PHE A 20 -10.42 -12.59 -36.44
N VAL A 21 -9.89 -13.49 -35.61
CA VAL A 21 -10.45 -13.74 -34.28
C VAL A 21 -10.24 -12.44 -33.53
N SER A 22 -11.23 -11.57 -33.62
CA SER A 22 -11.33 -10.41 -32.75
C SER A 22 -11.51 -10.97 -31.35
N TYR A 23 -10.40 -11.13 -30.61
CA TYR A 23 -10.48 -11.31 -29.17
C TYR A 23 -11.20 -10.07 -28.65
N ALA A 24 -12.49 -10.21 -28.32
CA ALA A 24 -13.17 -9.24 -27.50
C ALA A 24 -12.38 -9.19 -26.19
N ARG A 25 -11.56 -8.14 -26.06
CA ARG A 25 -10.81 -7.87 -24.83
C ARG A 25 -11.87 -7.71 -23.74
N ALA A 26 -11.80 -8.52 -22.69
CA ALA A 26 -12.67 -8.36 -21.52
C ALA A 26 -12.69 -6.87 -21.12
N GLN A 27 -13.87 -6.28 -21.07
CA GLN A 27 -14.04 -4.84 -20.86
C GLN A 27 -14.21 -4.55 -19.37
N THR A 28 -13.30 -5.10 -18.57
CA THR A 28 -13.25 -4.91 -17.13
C THR A 28 -12.14 -3.91 -16.82
N VAL A 29 -12.51 -2.83 -16.13
CA VAL A 29 -11.56 -1.85 -15.60
C VAL A 29 -11.63 -1.88 -14.09
N LEU A 30 -10.47 -1.96 -13.46
CA LEU A 30 -10.28 -1.90 -12.01
C LEU A 30 -9.62 -0.57 -11.68
N ILE A 31 -10.10 0.05 -10.62
CA ILE A 31 -9.56 1.29 -10.05
C ILE A 31 -9.28 0.99 -8.58
N GLU A 32 -8.02 1.07 -8.20
CA GLU A 32 -7.61 1.00 -6.79
C GLU A 32 -7.86 2.37 -6.14
N ALA A 33 -8.55 2.39 -5.01
CA ALA A 33 -9.02 3.62 -4.40
C ALA A 33 -7.86 4.49 -3.88
N GLU A 34 -6.80 3.87 -3.36
CA GLU A 34 -5.57 4.54 -2.93
C GLU A 34 -4.92 5.36 -4.06
N GLY A 35 -5.14 4.97 -5.31
CA GLY A 35 -4.58 5.61 -6.50
C GLY A 35 -5.39 6.79 -7.02
N PHE A 36 -6.39 7.27 -6.27
CA PHE A 36 -7.14 8.47 -6.63
C PHE A 36 -6.24 9.70 -6.68
N GLU A 37 -6.42 10.55 -7.71
CA GLU A 37 -5.61 11.76 -7.92
C GLU A 37 -5.75 12.79 -6.78
N ASN A 38 -6.93 12.84 -6.16
CA ASN A 38 -7.20 13.66 -4.98
C ASN A 38 -7.92 12.81 -3.93
N HIS A 39 -7.40 12.75 -2.71
CA HIS A 39 -8.08 12.04 -1.62
C HIS A 39 -9.11 12.90 -0.88
N GLY A 40 -9.15 14.22 -1.14
CA GLY A 40 -10.04 15.12 -0.39
C GLY A 40 -9.70 15.06 1.10
N GLY A 41 -10.68 14.67 1.92
CA GLY A 41 -10.44 14.37 3.34
C GLY A 41 -10.36 12.87 3.68
N TRP A 42 -10.35 11.99 2.68
CA TRP A 42 -10.04 10.57 2.88
C TRP A 42 -8.54 10.38 3.08
N VAL A 43 -8.17 9.30 3.77
CA VAL A 43 -6.76 8.93 4.01
C VAL A 43 -6.48 7.52 3.52
N VAL A 44 -5.27 7.28 3.04
CA VAL A 44 -4.81 5.92 2.69
C VAL A 44 -4.49 5.15 3.98
N ASP A 45 -5.29 4.15 4.28
CA ASP A 45 -5.04 3.21 5.35
C ASP A 45 -4.46 1.90 4.80
N GLN A 46 -3.48 1.33 5.52
CA GLN A 46 -2.79 0.11 5.13
C GLN A 46 -2.71 -0.91 6.28
N GLN A 47 -3.30 -0.60 7.43
CA GLN A 47 -3.10 -1.36 8.67
C GLN A 47 -3.47 -2.85 8.52
N PHE A 48 -4.39 -3.15 7.59
CA PHE A 48 -4.86 -4.50 7.33
C PHE A 48 -4.48 -5.04 5.95
N MET A 49 -3.54 -4.39 5.23
CA MET A 49 -3.24 -4.73 3.85
C MET A 49 -2.72 -6.16 3.67
N ASP A 50 -2.02 -6.71 4.68
CA ASP A 50 -1.53 -8.09 4.66
C ASP A 50 -2.68 -9.10 4.75
N GLN A 51 -3.79 -8.75 5.42
CA GLN A 51 -4.97 -9.61 5.55
C GLN A 51 -6.00 -9.41 4.42
N MET A 52 -6.09 -8.21 3.83
CA MET A 52 -7.12 -7.91 2.81
C MET A 52 -6.58 -7.84 1.37
N GLY A 53 -5.26 -7.78 1.21
CA GLY A 53 -4.54 -7.79 -0.06
C GLY A 53 -4.23 -6.41 -0.67
N SER A 54 -4.70 -5.31 -0.08
CA SER A 54 -4.45 -3.93 -0.54
C SER A 54 -4.62 -2.91 0.59
N PRO A 55 -4.07 -1.70 0.44
CA PRO A 55 -4.55 -0.54 1.19
C PRO A 55 -5.97 -0.14 0.74
N PHE A 56 -6.53 0.87 1.39
CA PHE A 56 -7.86 1.40 1.10
C PHE A 56 -7.99 2.88 1.50
N LEU A 57 -8.94 3.59 0.91
CA LEU A 57 -9.33 4.91 1.38
C LEU A 57 -10.29 4.81 2.56
N LEU A 58 -10.03 5.64 3.57
CA LEU A 58 -10.78 5.73 4.82
C LEU A 58 -11.27 7.16 5.06
N ALA A 59 -12.58 7.34 5.26
CA ALA A 59 -13.19 8.62 5.60
C ALA A 59 -13.13 8.88 7.12
N HIS A 60 -12.00 9.40 7.60
CA HIS A 60 -11.73 9.64 9.03
C HIS A 60 -12.14 11.06 9.47
N GLY A 61 -13.43 11.37 9.39
CA GLY A 61 -13.98 12.72 9.66
C GLY A 61 -14.45 12.97 11.11
N LEU A 62 -14.29 11.99 12.01
CA LEU A 62 -14.76 12.03 13.40
C LEU A 62 -16.25 12.42 13.52
N GLY A 63 -17.09 11.84 12.66
CA GLY A 63 -18.53 12.07 12.62
C GLY A 63 -18.97 13.30 11.82
N ARG A 64 -18.04 13.93 11.10
CA ARG A 64 -18.35 14.98 10.11
C ARG A 64 -17.93 14.50 8.72
N PRO A 65 -18.82 14.49 7.72
CA PRO A 65 -18.47 14.11 6.37
C PRO A 65 -17.20 14.80 5.88
N VAL A 66 -16.28 14.03 5.31
CA VAL A 66 -15.04 14.55 4.73
C VAL A 66 -15.25 14.99 3.28
N GLU A 67 -14.34 15.82 2.76
CA GLU A 67 -14.35 16.19 1.34
C GLU A 67 -14.12 14.96 0.46
N ASP A 68 -14.78 14.93 -0.71
CA ASP A 68 -14.75 13.80 -1.63
C ASP A 68 -13.33 13.46 -2.10
N ALA A 69 -13.00 12.17 -2.10
CA ALA A 69 -11.88 11.67 -2.90
C ALA A 69 -12.32 11.59 -4.36
N ALA A 70 -11.51 12.03 -5.31
CA ALA A 70 -11.84 12.05 -6.72
C ALA A 70 -10.67 11.64 -7.62
N THR A 71 -11.01 11.06 -8.78
CA THR A 71 -10.06 10.70 -9.83
C THR A 71 -10.72 10.72 -11.20
N THR A 72 -9.90 10.84 -12.24
CA THR A 72 -10.33 10.68 -13.64
C THR A 72 -9.90 9.32 -14.18
N MET A 73 -10.78 8.64 -14.92
CA MET A 73 -10.43 7.37 -15.55
C MET A 73 -10.95 7.27 -16.98
N THR A 74 -10.29 6.43 -17.78
CA THR A 74 -10.72 6.11 -19.14
C THR A 74 -11.35 4.73 -19.17
N LEU A 75 -12.59 4.66 -19.66
CA LEU A 75 -13.23 3.39 -20.01
C LEU A 75 -12.93 3.03 -21.47
N PRO A 76 -12.75 1.74 -21.79
CA PRO A 76 -12.35 1.28 -23.13
C PRO A 76 -13.43 1.54 -24.18
N THR A 77 -14.71 1.59 -23.78
CA THR A 77 -15.84 1.87 -24.66
C THR A 77 -16.91 2.68 -23.94
N VAL A 78 -17.77 3.35 -24.70
CA VAL A 78 -19.03 3.89 -24.20
C VAL A 78 -20.07 2.77 -24.16
N GLY A 79 -20.98 2.77 -23.18
CA GLY A 79 -21.97 1.71 -23.08
C GLY A 79 -22.46 1.41 -21.68
N LYS A 80 -23.00 0.21 -21.51
CA LYS A 80 -23.55 -0.29 -20.25
C LYS A 80 -22.44 -0.94 -19.43
N TYR A 81 -22.30 -0.56 -18.16
CA TYR A 81 -21.33 -1.12 -17.23
C TYR A 81 -22.02 -1.51 -15.92
N ARG A 82 -21.78 -2.72 -15.44
CA ARG A 82 -22.05 -3.05 -14.03
C ARG A 82 -20.90 -2.56 -13.17
N VAL A 83 -21.24 -1.95 -12.05
CA VAL A 83 -20.27 -1.36 -11.12
C VAL A 83 -20.22 -2.20 -9.85
N TRP A 84 -19.01 -2.50 -9.38
CA TRP A 84 -18.79 -3.17 -8.11
C TRP A 84 -17.86 -2.31 -7.25
N VAL A 85 -18.15 -2.20 -5.97
CA VAL A 85 -17.30 -1.49 -5.00
C VAL A 85 -16.90 -2.46 -3.91
N ARG A 86 -15.60 -2.65 -3.68
CA ARG A 86 -15.12 -3.50 -2.60
C ARG A 86 -14.99 -2.68 -1.32
N THR A 87 -15.69 -3.18 -0.30
CA THR A 87 -15.93 -2.48 0.97
C THR A 87 -16.44 -3.48 2.02
N ARG A 88 -16.83 -2.98 3.19
CA ARG A 88 -17.49 -3.72 4.26
C ARG A 88 -18.25 -2.78 5.18
N ASP A 89 -19.28 -3.29 5.84
CA ASP A 89 -19.76 -2.71 7.08
C ASP A 89 -18.73 -3.04 8.18
N TRP A 90 -18.04 -1.99 8.62
CA TRP A 90 -16.99 -2.16 9.60
C TRP A 90 -17.52 -2.47 10.98
N VAL A 91 -18.74 -2.03 11.35
CA VAL A 91 -19.30 -2.31 12.68
C VAL A 91 -20.02 -3.65 12.77
N ALA A 92 -20.32 -4.28 11.63
CA ALA A 92 -21.00 -5.57 11.56
C ALA A 92 -20.40 -6.69 12.45
N PRO A 93 -19.06 -6.84 12.64
CA PRO A 93 -18.51 -7.83 13.56
C PRO A 93 -19.03 -7.71 15.01
N TRP A 94 -19.38 -6.48 15.43
CA TRP A 94 -19.90 -6.20 16.77
C TRP A 94 -21.43 -6.16 16.81
N LYS A 95 -22.12 -6.44 15.69
CA LYS A 95 -23.58 -6.34 15.56
C LYS A 95 -24.13 -4.98 16.04
N ALA A 96 -23.34 -3.92 15.85
CA ALA A 96 -23.78 -2.58 16.21
C ALA A 96 -24.94 -2.15 15.31
N PRO A 97 -25.89 -1.33 15.82
CA PRO A 97 -26.99 -0.85 15.01
C PRO A 97 -26.50 0.19 13.97
N GLY A 98 -27.01 0.04 12.75
CA GLY A 98 -26.70 0.95 11.63
C GLY A 98 -25.36 0.64 10.96
N ALA A 99 -25.03 1.47 9.95
CA ALA A 99 -23.77 1.40 9.22
C ALA A 99 -23.17 2.82 9.24
N PRO A 100 -22.21 3.10 10.14
CA PRO A 100 -21.64 4.43 10.25
C PRO A 100 -20.63 4.74 9.15
N GLY A 101 -20.08 3.74 8.45
CA GLY A 101 -19.13 3.96 7.35
C GLY A 101 -19.80 4.08 5.97
N LYS A 102 -20.94 4.76 5.88
CA LYS A 102 -21.70 4.86 4.63
C LYS A 102 -21.13 5.91 3.69
N PHE A 103 -21.10 5.58 2.41
CA PHE A 103 -20.66 6.49 1.34
C PHE A 103 -21.38 6.18 0.02
N GLN A 104 -21.27 7.09 -0.94
CA GLN A 104 -21.73 6.89 -2.32
C GLN A 104 -20.57 6.98 -3.30
N LEU A 105 -20.66 6.21 -4.38
CA LEU A 105 -19.82 6.42 -5.56
C LEU A 105 -20.56 7.35 -6.51
N LEU A 106 -19.90 8.42 -6.94
CA LEU A 106 -20.38 9.35 -7.94
C LEU A 106 -19.66 9.08 -9.26
N VAL A 107 -20.41 9.08 -10.37
CA VAL A 107 -19.89 9.00 -11.73
C VAL A 107 -20.30 10.26 -12.48
N ASN A 108 -19.33 11.07 -12.93
CA ASN A 108 -19.57 12.39 -13.52
C ASN A 108 -20.45 13.29 -12.62
N GLY A 109 -20.21 13.25 -11.31
CA GLY A 109 -20.96 14.01 -10.30
C GLY A 109 -22.36 13.47 -10.00
N VAL A 110 -22.79 12.36 -10.62
CA VAL A 110 -24.08 11.72 -10.35
C VAL A 110 -23.90 10.53 -9.41
N PRO A 111 -24.52 10.50 -8.22
CA PRO A 111 -24.40 9.37 -7.31
C PRO A 111 -25.09 8.12 -7.84
N LEU A 112 -24.48 6.96 -7.62
CA LEU A 112 -25.17 5.68 -7.79
C LEU A 112 -26.31 5.56 -6.79
N ALA A 113 -27.34 4.79 -7.16
CA ALA A 113 -28.48 4.51 -6.29
C ALA A 113 -28.08 3.70 -5.03
N THR A 114 -27.07 2.84 -5.16
CA THR A 114 -26.53 2.05 -4.05
C THR A 114 -25.77 2.94 -3.08
N VAL A 115 -26.02 2.75 -1.77
CA VAL A 115 -25.20 3.28 -0.69
C VAL A 115 -24.30 2.18 -0.17
N PHE A 116 -22.99 2.41 -0.23
CA PHE A 116 -21.96 1.43 0.08
C PHE A 116 -21.53 1.47 1.56
N GLY A 117 -20.80 0.44 1.99
CA GLY A 117 -20.32 0.29 3.37
C GLY A 117 -21.42 -0.16 4.35
N THR A 118 -22.48 -0.77 3.83
CA THR A 118 -23.70 -1.13 4.58
C THR A 118 -23.90 -2.63 4.77
N GLU A 119 -23.17 -3.46 4.03
CA GLU A 119 -23.32 -4.90 4.01
C GLU A 119 -22.06 -5.56 4.54
N GLY A 120 -22.19 -6.75 5.14
CA GLY A 120 -21.11 -7.71 5.38
C GLY A 120 -19.99 -7.30 6.35
N ALA A 121 -19.68 -8.19 7.30
CA ALA A 121 -18.55 -8.01 8.21
C ALA A 121 -17.18 -8.25 7.55
N ALA A 122 -17.10 -9.09 6.52
CA ALA A 122 -15.87 -9.32 5.76
C ALA A 122 -15.76 -8.34 4.58
N TRP A 123 -14.56 -8.10 4.10
CA TRP A 123 -14.36 -7.38 2.82
C TRP A 123 -14.97 -8.18 1.67
N HIS A 124 -15.80 -7.52 0.86
CA HIS A 124 -16.47 -8.10 -0.30
C HIS A 124 -16.87 -7.02 -1.31
N TRP A 125 -17.25 -7.47 -2.51
CA TRP A 125 -17.81 -6.63 -3.55
C TRP A 125 -19.29 -6.37 -3.30
N GLN A 126 -19.66 -5.11 -3.10
CA GLN A 126 -21.05 -4.65 -3.10
C GLN A 126 -21.45 -4.22 -4.51
N ASP A 127 -22.66 -4.57 -4.91
CA ASP A 127 -23.20 -4.33 -6.25
C ASP A 127 -23.71 -2.89 -6.38
N GLY A 128 -23.03 -2.09 -7.19
CA GLY A 128 -23.43 -0.72 -7.52
C GLY A 128 -24.54 -0.63 -8.56
N GLY A 129 -25.01 -1.77 -9.07
CA GLY A 129 -25.97 -1.83 -10.15
C GLY A 129 -25.33 -1.51 -11.50
N THR A 130 -26.18 -1.17 -12.47
CA THR A 130 -25.74 -0.90 -13.83
C THR A 130 -25.93 0.56 -14.21
N ILE A 131 -24.88 1.16 -14.77
CA ILE A 131 -24.92 2.50 -15.35
C ILE A 131 -24.78 2.47 -16.87
N ARG A 132 -25.13 3.58 -17.51
CA ARG A 132 -24.82 3.86 -18.91
C ARG A 132 -23.84 5.02 -19.00
N VAL A 133 -22.66 4.75 -19.55
CA VAL A 133 -21.61 5.74 -19.79
C VAL A 133 -21.74 6.26 -21.20
N ALA A 134 -21.97 7.57 -21.33
CA ALA A 134 -22.16 8.25 -22.61
C ALA A 134 -20.86 8.79 -23.24
N GLY A 135 -19.78 8.89 -22.45
CA GLY A 135 -18.48 9.42 -22.88
C GLY A 135 -17.36 8.99 -21.94
N SER A 136 -16.12 9.04 -22.43
CA SER A 136 -14.88 8.72 -21.72
C SER A 136 -13.85 9.79 -22.10
N PRO A 137 -13.04 10.34 -21.17
CA PRO A 137 -12.91 9.94 -19.77
C PRO A 137 -14.15 10.26 -18.91
N ILE A 138 -14.24 9.61 -17.75
CA ILE A 138 -15.23 9.89 -16.70
C ILE A 138 -14.53 10.32 -15.41
N THR A 139 -15.23 11.09 -14.58
CA THR A 139 -14.79 11.37 -13.21
C THR A 139 -15.49 10.44 -12.24
N LEU A 140 -14.73 9.95 -11.27
CA LEU A 140 -15.22 9.20 -10.12
C LEU A 140 -15.02 10.01 -8.85
N ALA A 141 -15.96 9.92 -7.92
CA ALA A 141 -15.75 10.44 -6.58
C ALA A 141 -16.35 9.53 -5.50
N LEU A 142 -15.66 9.40 -4.37
CA LEU A 142 -16.16 8.78 -3.14
C LEU A 142 -16.72 9.87 -2.24
N HIS A 143 -18.05 9.90 -2.12
CA HIS A 143 -18.76 10.87 -1.31
C HIS A 143 -19.11 10.26 0.04
N ASP A 144 -18.45 10.75 1.09
CA ASP A 144 -18.72 10.32 2.46
C ASP A 144 -20.04 10.90 2.97
N LEU A 145 -20.90 10.06 3.56
CA LEU A 145 -22.20 10.48 4.08
C LEU A 145 -22.19 10.75 5.59
N THR A 146 -21.10 10.43 6.28
CA THR A 146 -21.12 10.22 7.73
C THR A 146 -19.94 10.82 8.48
N GLY A 147 -18.76 10.85 7.88
CA GLY A 147 -17.52 11.20 8.57
C GLY A 147 -16.99 10.10 9.47
N PHE A 148 -17.49 8.87 9.38
CA PHE A 148 -17.18 7.85 10.37
C PHE A 148 -16.77 6.51 9.75
N GLU A 149 -15.56 6.52 9.20
CA GLU A 149 -14.81 5.37 8.73
C GLU A 149 -15.48 4.66 7.54
N GLY A 150 -15.99 5.43 6.58
CA GLY A 150 -16.30 4.89 5.25
C GLY A 150 -15.04 4.28 4.63
N ARG A 151 -15.16 3.10 4.02
CA ARG A 151 -14.01 2.33 3.51
C ARG A 151 -14.22 1.90 2.07
N CYS A 152 -13.26 2.17 1.21
CA CYS A 152 -13.29 1.70 -0.19
C CYS A 152 -11.87 1.33 -0.61
N ASP A 153 -11.65 0.10 -1.07
CA ASP A 153 -10.33 -0.33 -1.56
C ASP A 153 -10.29 -0.42 -3.08
N ALA A 154 -11.36 -0.83 -3.74
CA ALA A 154 -11.40 -0.89 -5.20
C ALA A 154 -12.79 -0.71 -5.79
N ILE A 155 -12.80 -0.27 -7.05
CA ILE A 155 -13.99 -0.14 -7.88
C ILE A 155 -13.76 -0.90 -9.18
N VAL A 156 -14.74 -1.68 -9.62
CA VAL A 156 -14.71 -2.39 -10.91
C VAL A 156 -15.87 -1.93 -11.77
N PHE A 157 -15.55 -1.58 -13.02
CA PHE A 157 -16.52 -1.41 -14.10
C PHE A 157 -16.39 -2.59 -15.05
N SER A 158 -17.47 -3.35 -15.27
CA SER A 158 -17.49 -4.44 -16.24
C SER A 158 -18.62 -4.26 -17.24
N ALA A 159 -18.30 -4.27 -18.54
CA ALA A 159 -19.32 -4.34 -19.59
C ALA A 159 -19.83 -5.77 -19.83
N ASP A 160 -19.06 -6.76 -19.38
CA ASP A 160 -19.38 -8.19 -19.48
C ASP A 160 -20.16 -8.67 -18.25
N ASP A 161 -20.87 -9.81 -18.39
CA ASP A 161 -21.46 -10.53 -17.27
C ASP A 161 -20.35 -11.16 -16.41
N PHE A 162 -19.87 -10.36 -15.45
CA PHE A 162 -18.70 -10.67 -14.64
C PHE A 162 -18.92 -10.21 -13.21
N THR A 163 -18.57 -11.10 -12.29
CA THR A 163 -18.46 -10.81 -10.86
C THR A 163 -16.99 -10.91 -10.47
N PRO A 164 -16.41 -9.85 -9.86
CA PRO A 164 -15.03 -9.91 -9.38
C PRO A 164 -14.83 -11.05 -8.36
N PRO A 165 -13.67 -11.73 -8.37
CA PRO A 165 -13.38 -12.76 -7.38
C PRO A 165 -13.30 -12.15 -5.97
N ASN A 166 -13.66 -12.94 -4.95
CA ASN A 166 -13.54 -12.51 -3.55
C ASN A 166 -12.54 -13.32 -2.71
N ASP A 167 -12.00 -14.40 -3.26
CA ASP A 167 -10.89 -15.14 -2.64
C ASP A 167 -9.59 -14.30 -2.73
N ILE A 168 -8.77 -14.33 -1.68
CA ILE A 168 -7.64 -13.41 -1.55
C ILE A 168 -6.54 -13.64 -2.61
N GLU A 169 -6.25 -14.89 -2.93
CA GLU A 169 -5.24 -15.22 -3.94
C GLU A 169 -5.76 -14.92 -5.34
N GLN A 170 -7.04 -15.18 -5.59
CA GLN A 170 -7.69 -14.80 -6.85
C GLN A 170 -7.76 -13.28 -7.03
N ILE A 171 -8.06 -12.51 -5.96
CA ILE A 171 -8.04 -11.05 -5.98
C ILE A 171 -6.64 -10.55 -6.29
N LYS A 172 -5.60 -11.05 -5.62
CA LYS A 172 -4.21 -10.64 -5.87
C LYS A 172 -3.84 -10.84 -7.35
N ALA A 173 -4.14 -12.02 -7.91
CA ALA A 173 -3.87 -12.31 -9.32
C ALA A 173 -4.70 -11.41 -10.26
N PHE A 174 -5.98 -11.19 -9.95
CA PHE A 174 -6.89 -10.34 -10.71
C PHE A 174 -6.41 -8.89 -10.75
N ARG A 175 -6.06 -8.31 -9.59
CA ARG A 175 -5.53 -6.95 -9.45
C ARG A 175 -4.26 -6.79 -10.26
N ARG A 176 -3.22 -7.60 -9.98
CA ARG A 176 -1.93 -7.54 -10.68
C ARG A 176 -2.09 -7.53 -12.20
N LYS A 177 -2.98 -8.38 -12.73
CA LYS A 177 -3.27 -8.47 -14.16
C LYS A 177 -3.90 -7.18 -14.71
N LEU A 178 -4.88 -6.59 -14.02
CA LEU A 178 -5.61 -5.43 -14.52
C LEU A 178 -4.84 -4.11 -14.38
N ILE A 179 -4.05 -3.94 -13.33
CA ILE A 179 -3.19 -2.76 -13.16
C ILE A 179 -1.83 -2.90 -13.85
N GLY A 180 -1.58 -4.03 -14.52
CA GLY A 180 -0.39 -4.23 -15.34
C GLY A 180 0.91 -4.34 -14.54
N LEU A 181 0.85 -4.85 -13.31
CA LEU A 181 2.05 -5.07 -12.51
C LEU A 181 2.93 -6.16 -13.13
N PRO A 182 4.27 -6.01 -13.07
CA PRO A 182 5.18 -7.07 -13.47
C PRO A 182 4.93 -8.39 -12.72
N GLY A 183 5.31 -9.51 -13.33
CA GLY A 183 5.22 -10.82 -12.68
C GLY A 183 6.09 -10.92 -11.43
N GLU A 184 7.26 -10.29 -11.47
CA GLU A 184 8.29 -10.33 -10.42
C GLU A 184 8.60 -8.92 -9.88
N PRO A 185 8.99 -8.78 -8.61
CA PRO A 185 9.47 -7.51 -8.05
C PRO A 185 10.69 -6.97 -8.81
N GLN A 186 10.76 -5.66 -8.99
CA GLN A 186 11.90 -5.02 -9.66
C GLN A 186 13.08 -4.86 -8.70
N ASP A 187 14.31 -4.91 -9.21
CA ASP A 187 15.50 -4.69 -8.38
C ASP A 187 15.54 -3.24 -7.86
N ALA A 188 15.65 -3.07 -6.54
CA ALA A 188 15.78 -1.77 -5.90
C ALA A 188 17.19 -1.17 -6.06
N GLY A 189 18.19 -1.96 -6.44
CA GLY A 189 19.59 -1.57 -6.57
C GLY A 189 20.50 -2.19 -5.50
N ASN A 190 21.77 -1.76 -5.50
CA ASN A 190 22.80 -2.33 -4.63
C ASN A 190 22.86 -1.60 -3.28
N PHE A 191 22.76 -2.37 -2.19
CA PHE A 191 22.86 -1.88 -0.83
C PHE A 191 23.74 -2.80 0.04
N GLU A 192 24.38 -2.21 1.04
CA GLU A 192 25.14 -2.91 2.07
C GLU A 192 24.32 -3.10 3.36
N LEU A 193 23.32 -2.23 3.58
CA LEU A 193 22.36 -2.34 4.66
C LEU A 193 20.96 -1.95 4.19
N VAL A 194 19.97 -2.79 4.49
CA VAL A 194 18.54 -2.46 4.36
C VAL A 194 17.96 -2.24 5.74
N VAL A 195 17.44 -1.03 5.99
CA VAL A 195 16.73 -0.67 7.22
C VAL A 195 15.23 -0.63 6.91
N VAL A 196 14.43 -1.43 7.62
CA VAL A 196 12.98 -1.49 7.43
C VAL A 196 12.28 -0.82 8.62
N GLY A 197 11.61 0.29 8.37
CA GLY A 197 10.90 1.11 9.36
C GLY A 197 11.57 2.47 9.56
N GLY A 198 10.89 3.53 9.12
CA GLY A 198 11.31 4.93 9.22
C GLY A 198 10.97 5.61 10.54
N GLY A 199 10.81 4.86 11.62
CA GLY A 199 10.71 5.40 12.98
C GLY A 199 11.99 6.12 13.41
N MET A 200 12.02 6.69 14.62
CA MET A 200 13.26 7.31 15.13
C MET A 200 14.43 6.32 15.19
N ALA A 201 14.19 5.08 15.61
CA ALA A 201 15.21 4.04 15.64
C ALA A 201 15.79 3.76 14.24
N GLY A 202 14.94 3.49 13.24
CA GLY A 202 15.41 3.19 11.89
C GLY A 202 15.97 4.40 11.14
N THR A 203 15.39 5.58 11.34
CA THR A 203 15.93 6.84 10.78
C THR A 203 17.33 7.11 11.32
N CYS A 204 17.54 7.01 12.63
CA CYS A 204 18.87 7.16 13.23
C CYS A 204 19.83 6.07 12.76
N THR A 205 19.39 4.80 12.70
CA THR A 205 20.19 3.68 12.21
C THR A 205 20.69 3.93 10.79
N ALA A 206 19.80 4.36 9.89
CA ALA A 206 20.13 4.62 8.50
C ALA A 206 21.12 5.80 8.35
N ILE A 207 20.89 6.91 9.06
CA ILE A 207 21.80 8.07 9.05
C ILE A 207 23.18 7.67 9.56
N SER A 208 23.25 7.00 10.72
CA SER A 208 24.51 6.56 11.32
C SER A 208 25.28 5.62 10.40
N ALA A 209 24.62 4.62 9.82
CA ALA A 209 25.24 3.67 8.88
C ALA A 209 25.77 4.36 7.62
N ALA A 210 24.99 5.28 7.04
CA ALA A 210 25.39 6.04 5.85
C ALA A 210 26.61 6.93 6.12
N ARG A 211 26.65 7.61 7.28
CA ARG A 211 27.78 8.44 7.73
C ARG A 211 29.03 7.62 8.04
N LEU A 212 28.86 6.34 8.40
CA LEU A 212 29.95 5.37 8.57
C LEU A 212 30.41 4.73 7.24
N GLY A 213 29.77 5.09 6.12
CA GLY A 213 30.22 4.73 4.77
C GLY A 213 29.40 3.65 4.07
N LEU A 214 28.40 3.05 4.72
CA LEU A 214 27.58 2.01 4.10
C LEU A 214 26.60 2.59 3.07
N GLN A 215 26.36 1.87 1.98
CA GLN A 215 25.22 2.11 1.08
C GLN A 215 23.92 1.59 1.73
N VAL A 216 23.01 2.50 2.09
CA VAL A 216 21.81 2.19 2.88
C VAL A 216 20.54 2.38 2.06
N ALA A 217 19.64 1.39 2.11
CA ALA A 217 18.23 1.57 1.77
C ALA A 217 17.42 1.77 3.07
N LEU A 218 16.70 2.88 3.19
CA LEU A 218 15.71 3.09 4.25
C LEU A 218 14.30 2.91 3.68
N ILE A 219 13.64 1.83 4.07
CA ILE A 219 12.28 1.47 3.64
C ILE A 219 11.30 1.95 4.71
N GLN A 220 10.33 2.78 4.33
CA GLN A 220 9.27 3.27 5.20
C GLN A 220 7.92 3.14 4.50
N ASN A 221 6.95 2.53 5.19
CA ASN A 221 5.63 2.23 4.64
C ASN A 221 4.65 3.41 4.67
N ARG A 222 5.14 4.63 4.90
CA ARG A 222 4.34 5.86 5.01
C ARG A 222 5.05 7.03 4.31
N PRO A 223 4.34 8.14 4.04
CA PRO A 223 4.95 9.29 3.36
C PRO A 223 5.84 10.13 4.30
N VAL A 224 5.82 9.84 5.60
CA VAL A 224 6.56 10.57 6.63
C VAL A 224 7.48 9.65 7.44
N LEU A 225 8.52 10.26 8.00
CA LEU A 225 9.47 9.63 8.93
C LEU A 225 9.15 10.00 10.38
N GLY A 226 9.76 9.29 11.33
CA GLY A 226 9.66 9.52 12.77
C GLY A 226 8.76 8.53 13.51
N GLY A 227 7.97 7.73 12.78
CA GLY A 227 7.05 6.76 13.39
C GLY A 227 6.09 7.45 14.34
N ASN A 228 6.09 7.08 15.62
CA ASN A 228 5.27 7.75 16.62
C ASN A 228 5.57 9.26 16.75
N ASN A 229 6.77 9.71 16.38
CA ASN A 229 7.16 11.13 16.37
C ASN A 229 6.87 11.86 15.05
N SER A 230 6.06 11.27 14.17
CA SER A 230 5.57 11.96 12.97
C SER A 230 4.33 12.81 13.26
N SER A 231 3.94 13.64 12.30
CA SER A 231 2.66 14.35 12.34
C SER A 231 1.42 13.45 12.27
N GLU A 232 1.57 12.18 11.87
CA GLU A 232 0.47 11.21 11.83
C GLU A 232 0.09 10.73 13.24
N VAL A 233 1.08 10.37 14.07
CA VAL A 233 0.85 9.77 15.41
C VAL A 233 1.01 10.77 16.56
N ARG A 234 1.85 11.79 16.39
CA ARG A 234 1.95 12.95 17.29
C ARG A 234 2.39 12.65 18.72
N VAL A 235 3.42 11.81 18.88
CA VAL A 235 4.13 11.60 20.16
C VAL A 235 5.44 12.39 20.15
N HIS A 236 5.65 13.29 21.11
CA HIS A 236 6.90 14.05 21.14
C HIS A 236 8.10 13.18 21.55
N LEU A 237 9.31 13.59 21.18
CA LEU A 237 10.53 12.96 21.67
C LEU A 237 10.73 13.31 23.14
N ASN A 238 10.72 12.29 24.00
CA ASN A 238 10.89 12.44 25.44
C ASN A 238 11.92 11.46 26.03
N GLY A 239 12.84 10.97 25.19
CA GLY A 239 13.94 10.13 25.64
C GLY A 239 15.06 10.95 26.26
N GLN A 240 15.67 10.46 27.34
CA GLN A 240 16.96 10.97 27.77
C GLN A 240 18.01 10.61 26.69
N ILE A 241 18.64 11.62 26.12
CA ILE A 241 19.68 11.47 25.10
C ILE A 241 21.02 11.95 25.64
N ASN A 242 22.10 11.61 24.95
CA ASN A 242 23.45 11.99 25.31
C ASN A 242 23.89 11.54 26.72
N LEU A 243 23.41 10.37 27.15
CA LEU A 243 23.75 9.80 28.45
C LEU A 243 25.11 9.06 28.44
N PRO A 244 25.84 9.03 29.57
CA PRO A 244 26.97 8.13 29.75
C PRO A 244 26.57 6.64 29.58
N PRO A 245 27.49 5.76 29.13
CA PRO A 245 28.88 6.05 28.79
C PRO A 245 29.10 6.58 27.36
N TYR A 246 28.08 6.58 26.49
CA TYR A 246 28.22 6.92 25.08
C TYR A 246 27.33 8.11 24.68
N PRO A 247 27.67 9.34 25.12
CA PRO A 247 26.83 10.50 24.87
C PRO A 247 26.66 10.80 23.36
N ALA A 248 27.63 10.49 22.51
CA ALA A 248 27.54 10.74 21.07
C ALA A 248 26.37 10.00 20.38
N LEU A 249 25.85 8.90 20.96
CA LEU A 249 24.68 8.20 20.40
C LEU A 249 23.42 9.07 20.34
N GLY A 250 23.32 10.07 21.23
CA GLY A 250 22.21 11.00 21.27
C GLY A 250 22.22 12.07 20.18
N ASP A 251 23.35 12.29 19.51
CA ASP A 251 23.53 13.45 18.62
C ASP A 251 22.65 13.38 17.39
N VAL A 252 22.47 12.19 16.81
CA VAL A 252 21.56 11.99 15.66
C VAL A 252 20.10 12.21 16.07
N VAL A 253 19.71 11.76 17.27
CA VAL A 253 18.36 12.02 17.80
C VAL A 253 18.15 13.51 18.01
N LYS A 254 19.13 14.20 18.59
CA LYS A 254 19.11 15.65 18.82
C LYS A 254 19.00 16.44 17.51
N GLU A 255 19.70 15.99 16.47
CA GLU A 255 19.63 16.58 15.14
C GLU A 255 18.20 16.56 14.59
N LEU A 256 17.44 15.49 14.87
CA LEU A 256 16.05 15.31 14.40
C LEU A 256 14.99 15.93 15.35
N ASP A 257 15.30 16.14 16.63
CA ASP A 257 14.37 16.70 17.63
C ASP A 257 14.01 18.15 17.33
N THR A 258 12.72 18.49 17.36
CA THR A 258 12.24 19.87 17.18
C THR A 258 12.42 20.72 18.44
N GLY A 259 12.65 20.09 19.59
CA GLY A 259 12.68 20.74 20.90
C GLY A 259 11.29 21.02 21.48
N LEU A 260 10.23 20.82 20.69
CA LEU A 260 8.85 20.99 21.12
C LEU A 260 8.40 19.75 21.92
N ARG A 261 7.49 19.96 22.87
CA ARG A 261 7.06 18.95 23.84
C ARG A 261 5.53 18.83 23.89
N GLY A 262 5.05 17.70 24.41
CA GLY A 262 3.63 17.38 24.51
C GLY A 262 3.15 16.45 23.39
N ASN A 263 2.23 15.54 23.74
CA ASN A 263 1.58 14.65 22.77
C ASN A 263 0.36 15.34 22.14
N ALA A 264 -0.07 14.84 20.97
CA ALA A 264 -1.24 15.30 20.23
C ALA A 264 -1.26 16.80 19.95
N GLN A 265 -0.08 17.40 19.78
CA GLN A 265 0.07 18.81 19.42
C GLN A 265 -0.20 19.04 17.91
N PRO A 266 -0.31 20.28 17.43
CA PRO A 266 -0.45 20.54 15.99
C PRO A 266 0.63 19.84 15.16
N ALA A 267 0.25 19.37 13.96
CA ALA A 267 1.12 18.58 13.06
C ALA A 267 2.51 19.23 12.84
N GLY A 268 2.56 20.57 12.74
CA GLY A 268 3.80 21.32 12.55
C GLY A 268 4.84 21.14 13.67
N ASN A 269 4.43 20.75 14.89
CA ASN A 269 5.35 20.57 16.02
C ASN A 269 6.29 19.37 15.84
N TYR A 270 5.93 18.43 14.97
CA TYR A 270 6.69 17.22 14.70
C TYR A 270 7.69 17.38 13.54
N ASP A 271 7.55 18.43 12.72
CA ASP A 271 8.46 18.82 11.63
C ASP A 271 8.95 17.62 10.79
N ASP A 272 8.03 16.95 10.09
CA ASP A 272 8.37 15.81 9.23
C ASP A 272 9.40 16.21 8.15
N GLN A 273 9.33 17.46 7.69
CA GLN A 273 10.23 17.99 6.68
C GLN A 273 11.67 18.09 7.18
N LYS A 274 11.90 18.40 8.46
CA LYS A 274 13.23 18.36 9.06
C LYS A 274 13.85 16.97 8.96
N LYS A 275 13.09 15.92 9.30
CA LYS A 275 13.55 14.53 9.20
C LYS A 275 13.90 14.16 7.76
N LEU A 276 13.02 14.51 6.80
CA LEU A 276 13.26 14.29 5.38
C LEU A 276 14.48 15.04 4.85
N ARG A 277 14.70 16.29 5.27
CA ARG A 277 15.87 17.09 4.86
C ARG A 277 17.17 16.45 5.34
N VAL A 278 17.24 16.02 6.60
CA VAL A 278 18.43 15.36 7.15
C VAL A 278 18.71 14.07 6.39
N VAL A 279 17.72 13.18 6.24
CA VAL A 279 17.88 11.91 5.53
C VAL A 279 18.30 12.09 4.07
N ARG A 280 17.69 13.05 3.35
CA ARG A 280 18.02 13.33 1.94
C ARG A 280 19.39 13.99 1.74
N ALA A 281 20.00 14.54 2.80
CA ALA A 281 21.34 15.11 2.74
C ALA A 281 22.44 14.03 2.78
N GLU A 282 22.12 12.81 3.22
CA GLU A 282 23.08 11.71 3.34
C GLU A 282 23.34 11.06 1.98
N LYS A 283 24.58 11.18 1.48
CA LYS A 283 24.96 10.72 0.12
C LYS A 283 24.85 9.21 -0.09
N ASN A 284 25.05 8.42 0.97
CA ASN A 284 25.02 6.96 0.91
C ASN A 284 23.66 6.38 1.33
N LEU A 285 22.64 7.22 1.52
CA LEU A 285 21.31 6.79 1.98
C LEU A 285 20.28 7.04 0.89
N ARG A 286 19.62 5.98 0.43
CA ARG A 286 18.45 6.07 -0.44
C ARG A 286 17.18 5.79 0.34
N LEU A 287 16.28 6.77 0.36
CA LEU A 287 15.00 6.70 1.05
C LEU A 287 13.90 6.19 0.11
N PHE A 288 13.11 5.23 0.60
CA PHE A 288 11.96 4.63 -0.06
C PHE A 288 10.72 4.78 0.82
N LEU A 289 9.97 5.87 0.58
CA LEU A 289 8.69 6.12 1.25
C LEU A 289 7.56 5.32 0.60
N ASN A 290 6.46 5.18 1.33
CA ASN A 290 5.26 4.45 0.89
C ASN A 290 5.52 2.98 0.53
N MET A 291 6.63 2.39 0.97
CA MET A 291 7.00 1.00 0.69
C MET A 291 6.73 0.10 1.90
N HIS A 292 5.70 -0.74 1.80
CA HIS A 292 5.36 -1.73 2.83
C HIS A 292 6.10 -3.05 2.57
N ALA A 293 6.99 -3.44 3.48
CA ALA A 293 7.69 -4.72 3.42
C ALA A 293 6.75 -5.84 3.86
N PHE A 294 6.53 -6.82 2.97
CA PHE A 294 5.54 -7.89 3.18
C PHE A 294 6.12 -9.31 2.99
N GLU A 295 7.34 -9.43 2.48
CA GLU A 295 7.97 -10.73 2.23
C GLU A 295 9.49 -10.67 2.43
N VAL A 296 10.05 -11.79 2.86
CA VAL A 296 11.48 -11.99 3.08
C VAL A 296 11.93 -13.23 2.31
N GLU A 297 12.90 -13.05 1.42
CA GLU A 297 13.59 -14.16 0.78
C GLU A 297 14.76 -14.62 1.66
N LYS A 298 14.84 -15.93 1.90
CA LYS A 298 15.92 -16.52 2.71
C LYS A 298 16.66 -17.64 1.98
N VAL A 299 17.94 -17.80 2.34
CA VAL A 299 18.73 -19.00 2.03
C VAL A 299 19.15 -19.62 3.35
N GLY A 300 18.48 -20.72 3.74
CA GLY A 300 18.56 -21.24 5.11
C GLY A 300 18.07 -20.20 6.12
N ASP A 301 18.89 -19.91 7.12
CA ASP A 301 18.58 -18.92 8.18
C ASP A 301 19.07 -17.51 7.85
N ARG A 302 19.62 -17.28 6.65
CA ARG A 302 20.11 -15.97 6.23
C ARG A 302 19.10 -15.28 5.33
N ILE A 303 18.71 -14.06 5.70
CA ILE A 303 17.95 -13.17 4.82
C ILE A 303 18.81 -12.81 3.60
N GLY A 304 18.26 -13.00 2.40
CA GLY A 304 18.88 -12.63 1.13
C GLY A 304 18.28 -11.36 0.54
N ALA A 305 16.97 -11.15 0.71
CA ALA A 305 16.30 -9.93 0.28
C ALA A 305 15.00 -9.68 1.06
N VAL A 306 14.56 -8.41 1.03
CA VAL A 306 13.23 -7.98 1.47
C VAL A 306 12.44 -7.55 0.23
N ILE A 307 11.18 -7.95 0.13
CA ILE A 307 10.26 -7.45 -0.88
C ILE A 307 9.33 -6.45 -0.24
N ALA A 308 9.21 -5.27 -0.86
CA ALA A 308 8.26 -4.26 -0.43
C ALA A 308 7.38 -3.80 -1.59
N ARG A 309 6.14 -3.44 -1.27
CA ARG A 309 5.15 -2.92 -2.21
C ARG A 309 4.86 -1.46 -1.92
N ASN A 310 4.80 -0.64 -2.96
CA ASN A 310 4.34 0.73 -2.85
C ASN A 310 2.82 0.75 -2.59
N ILE A 311 2.40 1.47 -1.56
CA ILE A 311 1.00 1.46 -1.08
C ILE A 311 0.06 2.34 -1.89
N GLU A 312 0.57 3.10 -2.86
CA GLU A 312 -0.25 4.00 -3.70
C GLU A 312 -0.43 3.44 -5.11
N ASN A 313 0.54 2.68 -5.61
CA ASN A 313 0.54 2.20 -7.00
C ASN A 313 0.82 0.70 -7.16
N GLY A 314 1.05 -0.03 -6.06
CA GLY A 314 1.27 -1.47 -6.07
C GLY A 314 2.61 -1.94 -6.64
N THR A 315 3.52 -1.04 -7.04
CA THR A 315 4.84 -1.43 -7.55
C THR A 315 5.64 -2.19 -6.48
N GLU A 316 6.25 -3.30 -6.87
CA GLU A 316 7.04 -4.14 -5.97
C GLU A 316 8.52 -3.98 -6.27
N LEU A 317 9.30 -3.81 -5.20
CA LEU A 317 10.74 -3.70 -5.24
C LEU A 317 11.38 -4.78 -4.37
N ARG A 318 12.47 -5.36 -4.87
CA ARG A 318 13.32 -6.33 -4.20
C ARG A 318 14.59 -5.66 -3.70
N PHE A 319 14.85 -5.76 -2.41
CA PHE A 319 15.98 -5.14 -1.72
C PHE A 319 16.95 -6.20 -1.22
N ALA A 320 18.02 -6.46 -1.97
CA ALA A 320 19.08 -7.38 -1.56
C ALA A 320 20.22 -6.63 -0.85
N ALA A 321 20.72 -7.21 0.24
CA ALA A 321 21.83 -6.68 1.01
C ALA A 321 22.48 -7.79 1.86
N PRO A 322 23.73 -7.62 2.30
CA PRO A 322 24.35 -8.52 3.27
C PRO A 322 23.84 -8.30 4.71
N LEU A 323 23.30 -7.12 5.03
CA LEU A 323 22.81 -6.76 6.36
C LEU A 323 21.39 -6.20 6.30
N PHE A 324 20.60 -6.49 7.33
CA PHE A 324 19.23 -6.02 7.50
C PHE A 324 19.02 -5.53 8.94
N ALA A 325 18.27 -4.45 9.10
CA ALA A 325 17.85 -3.94 10.40
C ALA A 325 16.31 -3.86 10.44
N ASP A 326 15.70 -4.63 11.33
CA ASP A 326 14.28 -4.49 11.64
C ASP A 326 14.08 -3.32 12.61
N CYS A 327 13.47 -2.26 12.11
CA CYS A 327 13.11 -1.05 12.85
C CYS A 327 11.60 -0.78 12.72
N THR A 328 10.81 -1.82 12.51
CA THR A 328 9.35 -1.73 12.28
C THR A 328 8.55 -1.47 13.55
N GLY A 329 9.19 -1.51 14.72
CA GLY A 329 8.54 -1.34 16.03
C GLY A 329 8.13 -2.68 16.63
N ASP A 330 7.26 -3.42 15.95
CA ASP A 330 6.70 -4.69 16.43
C ASP A 330 7.49 -5.93 15.99
N GLY A 331 8.59 -5.76 15.24
CA GLY A 331 9.43 -6.86 14.79
C GLY A 331 8.86 -7.60 13.57
N ASN A 332 8.15 -6.90 12.68
CA ASN A 332 7.46 -7.48 11.53
C ASN A 332 8.45 -8.18 10.57
N LEU A 333 9.61 -7.58 10.31
CA LEU A 333 10.60 -8.20 9.43
C LEU A 333 11.18 -9.47 10.07
N GLY A 334 11.44 -9.44 11.38
CA GLY A 334 11.86 -10.61 12.15
C GLY A 334 10.83 -11.74 12.08
N HIS A 335 9.54 -11.42 12.26
CA HIS A 335 8.44 -12.37 12.11
C HIS A 335 8.40 -12.98 10.71
N LEU A 336 8.45 -12.16 9.66
CA LEU A 336 8.47 -12.62 8.26
C LEU A 336 9.71 -13.49 7.96
N ALA A 337 10.85 -13.18 8.59
CA ALA A 337 12.05 -14.00 8.49
C ALA A 337 11.96 -15.33 9.27
N GLY A 338 10.87 -15.58 10.00
CA GLY A 338 10.71 -16.76 10.83
C GLY A 338 11.59 -16.77 12.08
N ALA A 339 11.98 -15.59 12.58
CA ALA A 339 12.67 -15.48 13.84
C ALA A 339 11.73 -15.81 15.01
N ASP A 340 12.31 -16.29 16.11
CA ASP A 340 11.56 -16.47 17.36
C ASP A 340 11.02 -15.14 17.86
N TYR A 341 9.75 -15.11 18.23
CA TYR A 341 9.10 -13.93 18.78
C TYR A 341 8.18 -14.29 19.95
N ARG A 342 7.78 -13.28 20.71
CA ARG A 342 6.90 -13.40 21.86
C ARG A 342 5.82 -12.31 21.79
N MET A 343 4.66 -12.58 22.38
CA MET A 343 3.54 -11.64 22.44
C MET A 343 3.20 -11.37 23.91
N GLY A 344 3.02 -10.11 24.27
CA GLY A 344 2.70 -9.71 25.64
C GLY A 344 3.95 -9.42 26.47
N ARG A 345 3.96 -9.84 27.74
CA ARG A 345 5.10 -9.69 28.65
C ARG A 345 5.44 -11.04 29.23
N GLU A 346 6.69 -11.44 29.14
CA GLU A 346 7.15 -12.70 29.70
C GLU A 346 7.07 -12.66 31.22
N GLY A 347 6.72 -13.81 31.82
CA GLY A 347 6.87 -13.97 33.26
C GLY A 347 8.34 -13.96 33.67
N ARG A 348 8.66 -13.37 34.82
CA ARG A 348 10.01 -13.30 35.42
C ARG A 348 10.71 -14.66 35.46
N GLY A 349 9.96 -15.75 35.69
CA GLY A 349 10.52 -17.10 35.71
C GLY A 349 11.09 -17.58 34.37
N GLN A 350 10.77 -16.92 33.25
CA GLN A 350 11.24 -17.30 31.91
C GLN A 350 12.54 -16.61 31.52
N THR A 351 12.67 -15.30 31.82
CA THR A 351 13.82 -14.48 31.39
C THR A 351 14.75 -14.12 32.54
N GLY A 352 14.29 -14.22 33.78
CA GLY A 352 15.01 -13.71 34.96
C GLY A 352 14.95 -12.18 35.12
N GLU A 353 14.21 -11.47 34.27
CA GLU A 353 14.13 -10.01 34.32
C GLU A 353 13.41 -9.51 35.58
N SER A 354 14.09 -8.67 36.37
CA SER A 354 13.58 -8.20 37.66
C SER A 354 12.30 -7.37 37.56
N LEU A 355 12.11 -6.66 36.45
CA LEU A 355 10.94 -5.82 36.17
C LEU A 355 9.81 -6.58 35.47
N ALA A 356 10.03 -7.83 35.07
CA ALA A 356 8.99 -8.65 34.45
C ALA A 356 7.89 -9.04 35.46
N PRO A 357 6.63 -9.19 35.02
CA PRO A 357 5.54 -9.68 35.86
C PRO A 357 5.81 -11.10 36.38
N GLU A 358 5.16 -11.54 37.47
CA GLU A 358 5.38 -12.90 37.99
C GLU A 358 4.89 -13.99 37.03
N LYS A 359 3.81 -13.69 36.29
CA LYS A 359 3.19 -14.57 35.29
C LYS A 359 3.03 -13.82 33.98
N SER A 360 3.08 -14.60 32.90
CA SER A 360 2.95 -14.12 31.52
C SER A 360 1.52 -13.70 31.19
#